data_AF-A0A661X7Q7-F1
#
_entry.id   AF-A0A661X7Q7-F1
#
_cell.length_a   1.000
_cell.length_b   1.000
_cell.length_c   1.000
_cell.angle_alpha   90.00
_cell.angle_beta   90.00
_cell.angle_gamma   90.00
#
_symmetry.space_group_name_H-M   'P 1'
#
loop_
_entity.id
_entity.type
_entity.pdbx_description
1 polymer ?
#
loop_
_entity_poly.entity_id
_entity_poly.type
_entity_poly.pdbx_seq_one_letter_code
_entity_poly.pdbx_strand_id
1 'polypeptide(L)'
;MANLKDLNSRISTLRNMQKVMRAMNMIASVKLRKLFRMQRALFFFEKSLKSITADMHNAFKNSEFHLISGFENVKKVHVIIFTADKGLCGSHNSSAQKKLDIFIKD
;
A
#
# COMPACT_ATOMS: atom_id res chain seq x y z
N MET A 1 16.71 20.38 39.46
CA MET A 1 17.98 20.20 38.72
C MET A 1 17.94 18.83 38.06
N ALA A 2 18.17 18.74 36.75
CA ALA A 2 18.29 17.45 36.08
C ALA A 2 19.44 16.67 36.73
N ASN A 3 19.10 15.57 37.40
CA ASN A 3 20.07 14.82 38.19
C ASN A 3 20.73 13.76 37.30
N LEU A 4 21.96 13.34 37.61
CA LEU A 4 22.71 12.31 36.87
C LEU A 4 21.90 11.00 36.74
N LYS A 5 21.05 10.72 37.73
CA LYS A 5 20.08 9.63 37.76
C LYS A 5 19.03 9.72 36.63
N ASP A 6 18.53 10.92 36.33
CA ASP A 6 17.51 11.14 35.29
C ASP A 6 18.09 10.91 33.89
N LEU A 7 19.33 11.36 33.67
CA LEU A 7 20.07 11.10 32.44
C LEU A 7 20.29 9.60 32.21
N ASN A 8 20.73 8.88 33.24
CA ASN A 8 20.92 7.43 33.16
C ASN A 8 19.59 6.69 32.92
N SER A 9 18.51 7.14 33.53
CA SER A 9 17.16 6.61 33.28
C SER A 9 16.74 6.82 31.82
N ARG A 10 16.94 8.02 31.27
CA ARG A 10 16.61 8.31 29.86
C ARG A 10 17.42 7.48 28.88
N ILE A 11 18.71 7.27 29.14
CA ILE A 11 19.57 6.38 28.34
C ILE A 11 19.04 4.95 28.36
N SER A 12 18.64 4.44 29.53
CA SER A 12 18.05 3.10 29.66
C SER A 12 16.77 2.97 28.83
N THR A 13 15.87 3.95 28.92
CA THR A 13 14.62 3.99 28.15
C THR A 13 14.87 4.01 26.65
N LEU A 14 15.81 4.83 26.17
CA LEU A 14 16.17 4.88 24.75
C LEU A 14 16.77 3.56 24.26
N ARG A 15 17.62 2.90 25.06
CA ARG A 15 18.17 1.57 24.73
C ARG A 15 17.08 0.51 24.64
N ASN A 16 16.07 0.56 25.52
CA ASN A 16 14.94 -0.35 25.46
C ASN A 16 14.06 -0.08 24.23
N MET A 17 13.73 1.18 23.95
CA MET A 17 13.02 1.56 22.73
C MET A 17 13.76 1.10 21.47
N GLN A 18 15.09 1.24 21.43
CA GLN A 18 15.90 0.76 20.31
C GLN A 18 15.78 -0.75 20.08
N LYS A 19 15.78 -1.55 21.16
CA LYS A 19 15.58 -3.01 21.07
C LYS A 19 14.20 -3.35 20.50
N VAL A 20 13.15 -2.69 20.98
CA VAL A 20 11.77 -2.88 20.49
C VAL A 20 11.66 -2.51 19.01
N MET A 21 12.20 -1.37 18.60
CA MET A 21 12.18 -0.93 17.20
C MET A 21 12.97 -1.87 16.28
N ARG A 22 14.11 -2.43 16.74
CA ARG A 22 14.86 -3.45 15.99
C ARG A 22 14.03 -4.71 15.77
N ALA A 23 13.33 -5.19 16.81
CA ALA A 23 12.44 -6.33 16.70
C ALA A 23 11.29 -6.06 15.72
N MET A 24 10.64 -4.90 15.82
CA MET A 24 9.57 -4.49 14.89
C MET A 24 10.06 -4.45 13.44
N ASN A 25 11.25 -3.88 13.18
CA ASN A 25 11.83 -3.83 11.85
C ASN A 25 12.10 -5.24 11.28
N MET A 26 12.61 -6.15 12.10
CA MET A 26 12.83 -7.54 11.71
C MET A 26 11.50 -8.23 11.35
N ILE A 27 10.46 -8.06 12.18
CA ILE A 27 9.13 -8.64 11.95
C ILE A 27 8.51 -8.08 10.65
N ALA A 28 8.60 -6.77 10.43
CA ALA A 28 8.11 -6.11 9.21
C ALA A 28 8.85 -6.65 7.98
N SER A 29 10.16 -6.81 8.07
CA SER A 29 10.98 -7.38 6.99
C SER A 29 10.60 -8.82 6.65
N VAL A 30 10.31 -9.65 7.65
CA VAL A 30 9.84 -11.03 7.44
C VAL A 30 8.47 -11.04 6.74
N LYS A 31 7.53 -10.20 7.19
CA LYS A 31 6.20 -10.08 6.57
C LYS A 31 6.30 -9.62 5.12
N LEU A 32 7.13 -8.62 4.84
CA LEU A 32 7.37 -8.13 3.48
C LEU A 32 7.94 -9.23 2.57
N ARG A 33 8.92 -10.00 3.04
CA ARG A 33 9.45 -11.15 2.29
C ARG A 33 8.37 -12.20 2.00
N LYS A 34 7.48 -12.48 2.96
CA LYS A 34 6.35 -13.40 2.74
C LYS A 34 5.43 -12.89 1.63
N LEU A 35 5.08 -11.60 1.65
CA LEU A 35 4.24 -10.99 0.62
C LEU A 35 4.88 -11.06 -0.77
N PHE A 36 6.18 -10.77 -0.89
CA PHE A 36 6.89 -10.89 -2.18
C PHE A 36 6.91 -12.33 -2.72
N ARG A 37 6.98 -13.34 -1.85
CA ARG A 37 6.87 -14.75 -2.28
C ARG A 37 5.48 -15.05 -2.82
N MET A 38 4.43 -14.58 -2.15
CA MET A 38 3.04 -14.73 -2.62
C MET A 38 2.81 -14.01 -3.95
N GLN A 39 3.31 -12.78 -4.09
CA GLN A 39 3.24 -12.03 -5.34
C GLN A 39 3.91 -12.76 -6.50
N ARG A 40 5.07 -13.38 -6.26
CA ARG A 40 5.77 -14.15 -7.29
C ARG A 40 4.97 -15.36 -7.77
N ALA A 41 4.22 -16.01 -6.87
CA ALA A 41 3.33 -17.11 -7.25
C ALA A 41 2.15 -16.63 -8.13
N LEU A 42 1.71 -15.38 -7.96
CA LEU A 42 0.61 -14.78 -8.75
C LEU A 42 1.05 -14.30 -10.14
N PHE A 43 2.35 -14.21 -10.42
CA PHE A 43 2.86 -13.62 -11.65
C PHE A 43 2.33 -14.30 -12.93
N PHE A 44 2.31 -15.63 -12.96
CA PHE A 44 1.79 -16.36 -14.12
C PHE A 44 0.29 -16.14 -14.31
N PHE A 45 -0.47 -16.11 -13.22
CA PHE A 45 -1.89 -15.82 -13.24
C PHE A 45 -2.17 -14.40 -13.77
N GLU A 46 -1.40 -13.40 -13.33
CA GLU A 46 -1.49 -12.02 -13.84
C GLU A 46 -1.27 -11.98 -15.37
N LYS A 47 -0.26 -12.73 -15.87
CA LYS A 47 0.03 -12.77 -17.31
C LYS A 47 -1.12 -13.42 -18.10
N SER A 48 -1.65 -14.54 -17.62
CA SER A 48 -2.80 -15.20 -18.25
C SER A 48 -4.04 -14.32 -18.24
N LEU A 49 -4.35 -13.67 -17.12
CA LEU A 49 -5.45 -12.72 -17.02
C LEU A 49 -5.30 -11.58 -18.01
N LYS A 50 -4.11 -10.98 -18.12
CA LYS A 50 -3.83 -9.90 -19.07
C LYS A 50 -4.10 -10.34 -20.51
N SER A 51 -3.67 -11.55 -20.89
CA SER A 51 -3.95 -12.11 -22.22
C SER A 51 -5.45 -12.23 -22.46
N ILE A 52 -6.18 -12.86 -21.55
CA ILE A 52 -7.64 -13.06 -21.68
C ILE A 52 -8.35 -11.71 -21.77
N THR A 53 -7.99 -10.73 -20.93
CA THR A 53 -8.60 -9.40 -20.97
C THR A 53 -8.30 -8.66 -22.27
N ALA A 54 -7.11 -8.86 -22.88
CA ALA A 54 -6.77 -8.27 -24.16
C ALA A 54 -7.57 -8.92 -25.31
N ASP A 55 -7.71 -10.25 -25.29
CA ASP A 55 -8.51 -10.99 -26.25
C ASP A 55 -9.99 -10.57 -26.18
N MET A 56 -10.53 -10.43 -24.95
CA MET A 56 -11.87 -9.90 -24.73
C MET A 56 -12.01 -8.47 -25.26
N HIS A 57 -11.04 -7.57 -24.98
CA HIS A 57 -11.10 -6.20 -25.49
C HIS A 57 -11.15 -6.16 -27.02
N ASN A 58 -10.37 -7.00 -27.70
CA ASN A 58 -10.38 -7.09 -29.16
C ASN A 58 -11.69 -7.68 -29.73
N ALA A 59 -12.23 -8.73 -29.09
CA ALA A 59 -13.48 -9.37 -29.52
C ALA A 59 -14.69 -8.44 -29.35
N PHE A 60 -14.69 -7.60 -28.30
CA PHE A 60 -15.80 -6.72 -27.94
C PHE A 60 -15.59 -5.26 -28.34
N LYS A 61 -14.59 -4.96 -29.18
CA LYS A 61 -14.18 -3.61 -29.58
C LYS A 61 -15.33 -2.75 -30.16
N ASN A 62 -16.29 -3.39 -30.82
CA ASN A 62 -17.46 -2.73 -31.43
C ASN A 62 -18.76 -2.99 -30.65
N SER A 63 -18.68 -3.53 -29.43
CA SER A 63 -19.84 -3.78 -28.59
C SER A 63 -20.10 -2.62 -27.63
N GLU A 64 -21.37 -2.36 -27.29
CA GLU A 64 -21.78 -1.34 -26.29
C GLU A 64 -21.54 -1.80 -24.83
N PHE A 65 -20.61 -2.73 -24.61
CA PHE A 65 -20.33 -3.22 -23.27
C PHE A 65 -19.53 -2.18 -22.48
N HIS A 66 -20.24 -1.39 -21.68
CA HIS A 66 -19.73 -0.23 -20.91
C HIS A 66 -18.48 -0.49 -20.04
N LEU A 67 -18.25 -1.73 -19.59
CA LEU A 67 -17.04 -2.10 -18.84
C LEU A 67 -15.77 -2.05 -19.70
N ILE A 68 -15.91 -2.19 -21.02
CA ILE A 68 -14.82 -2.17 -22.00
C ILE A 68 -14.81 -0.85 -22.78
N SER A 69 -15.97 -0.35 -23.21
CA SER A 69 -16.11 0.89 -23.99
C SER A 69 -16.06 2.17 -23.13
N GLY A 70 -16.21 2.04 -21.82
CA GLY A 70 -16.39 3.18 -20.92
C GLY A 70 -17.80 3.77 -21.00
N PHE A 71 -18.05 4.75 -20.13
CA PHE A 71 -19.30 5.52 -20.12
C PHE A 71 -19.03 6.92 -20.69
N GLU A 72 -19.86 7.38 -21.64
CA GLU A 72 -19.72 8.73 -22.22
C GLU A 72 -19.95 9.84 -21.19
N ASN A 73 -20.87 9.63 -20.24
CA ASN A 73 -21.23 10.59 -19.21
C ASN A 73 -21.01 10.02 -17.81
N VAL A 74 -19.85 10.34 -17.21
CA VAL A 74 -19.52 9.93 -15.85
C VAL A 74 -20.04 10.95 -14.85
N LYS A 75 -21.12 10.61 -14.13
CA LYS A 75 -21.72 11.48 -13.08
C LYS A 75 -21.09 11.31 -11.70
N LYS A 76 -20.55 10.13 -11.42
CA LYS A 76 -19.97 9.76 -10.13
C LYS A 76 -18.78 8.84 -10.35
N VAL A 77 -17.73 9.04 -9.56
CA VAL A 77 -16.54 8.19 -9.52
C VAL A 77 -16.42 7.64 -8.10
N HIS A 78 -16.18 6.33 -7.98
CA HIS A 78 -15.87 5.70 -6.70
C HIS A 78 -14.36 5.45 -6.65
N VAL A 79 -13.73 5.97 -5.60
CA VAL A 79 -12.29 5.79 -5.37
C VAL A 79 -12.10 4.87 -4.17
N ILE A 80 -11.29 3.83 -4.35
CA ILE A 80 -10.89 2.92 -3.28
C ILE A 80 -9.40 3.16 -3.02
N ILE A 81 -9.06 3.51 -1.78
CA ILE A 81 -7.69 3.69 -1.34
C ILE A 81 -7.31 2.62 -0.33
N PHE A 82 -6.13 2.03 -0.50
CA PHE A 82 -5.56 1.07 0.44
C PHE A 82 -4.49 1.75 1.28
N THR A 83 -4.61 1.66 2.60
CA THR A 83 -3.66 2.19 3.59
C THR A 83 -3.29 1.12 4.61
N ALA A 84 -2.25 1.37 5.41
CA ALA A 84 -1.90 0.47 6.50
C ALA A 84 -2.84 0.66 7.70
N ASP A 85 -3.30 -0.44 8.29
CA ASP A 85 -4.14 -0.45 9.51
C ASP A 85 -3.40 0.05 10.76
N LYS A 86 -2.06 -0.03 10.76
CA LYS A 86 -1.20 0.32 11.88
C LYS A 86 -0.31 1.53 11.56
N GLY A 87 0.02 2.29 12.61
CA GLY A 87 0.99 3.37 12.57
C GLY A 87 2.45 2.90 12.46
N LEU A 88 3.41 3.80 12.74
CA LEU A 88 4.85 3.55 12.62
C LEU A 88 5.29 3.15 11.18
N CYS A 89 4.53 3.60 10.18
CA CYS A 89 4.73 3.30 8.75
C CYS A 89 5.37 4.47 7.97
N GLY A 90 6.04 5.38 8.68
CA GLY A 90 6.62 6.58 8.08
C GLY A 90 5.56 7.45 7.41
N SER A 91 5.82 7.88 6.18
CA SER A 91 4.91 8.73 5.40
C SER A 91 3.83 7.97 4.63
N HIS A 92 3.78 6.63 4.69
CA HIS A 92 2.96 5.81 3.79
C HIS A 92 1.48 6.25 3.71
N ASN A 93 0.78 6.29 4.86
CA ASN A 93 -0.63 6.66 4.90
C ASN A 93 -0.87 8.13 4.52
N SER A 94 -0.01 9.05 4.98
CA SER A 94 -0.13 10.48 4.65
C SER A 94 0.11 10.75 3.15
N SER A 95 1.08 10.07 2.54
CA SER A 95 1.36 10.18 1.11
C SER A 95 0.21 9.61 0.26
N ALA A 96 -0.43 8.52 0.72
CA ALA A 96 -1.60 7.96 0.05
C ALA A 96 -2.78 8.97 0.06
N GLN A 97 -3.08 9.55 1.23
CA GLN A 97 -4.12 10.58 1.36
C GLN A 97 -3.84 11.82 0.50
N LYS A 98 -2.60 12.34 0.52
CA LYS A 98 -2.23 13.49 -0.33
C LYS A 98 -2.45 13.22 -1.82
N LYS A 99 -2.15 12.01 -2.29
CA LYS A 99 -2.41 11.64 -3.70
C LYS A 99 -3.90 11.60 -4.01
N LEU A 100 -4.72 11.12 -3.08
CA LEU A 100 -6.17 11.15 -3.22
C LEU A 100 -6.69 12.59 -3.30
N ASP A 101 -6.19 13.48 -2.44
CA ASP A 101 -6.60 14.89 -2.45
C ASP A 101 -6.25 15.59 -3.77
N ILE A 102 -5.11 15.25 -4.37
CA ILE A 102 -4.72 15.74 -5.70
C ILE A 102 -5.70 15.19 -6.75
N PHE A 103 -5.94 13.88 -6.75
CA PHE A 103 -6.85 13.22 -7.69
C PHE A 103 -8.31 13.73 -7.61
N ILE A 104 -8.78 14.14 -6.43
CA ILE A 104 -10.14 14.69 -6.26
C ILE A 104 -10.23 16.15 -6.73
N LYS A 105 -9.13 16.89 -6.69
CA LYS A 105 -9.08 18.30 -7.10
C LYS A 105 -8.91 18.47 -8.61
N ASP A 106 -8.30 17.50 -9.26
CA ASP A 106 -8.25 17.37 -10.73
C ASP A 106 -9.61 16.94 -11.29
#